data_AF-A0A1B0D3H9-F1
#
_entry.id   AF-A0A1B0D3H9-F1
#
_cell.length_a   1.000
_cell.length_b   1.000
_cell.length_c   1.000
_cell.angle_alpha   90.00
_cell.angle_beta   90.00
_cell.angle_gamma   90.00
#
_symmetry.space_group_name_H-M   'P 1'
#
loop_
_entity.id
_entity.type
_entity.pdbx_description
1 polymer ?
#
loop_
_entity_poly.entity_id
_entity_poly.type
_entity_poly.pdbx_seq_one_letter_code
_entity_poly.pdbx_strand_id
1 'polypeptide(L)'
;MEIETAEGQLQIQLKTKQKQYAVPDIPYSIAASVATGELNTLVNTLLQEADSCHKSVEFDFLVAGEFLRLSLGEHLKQLSISFEDVIDIEYVERFPSPEPQDCLIHDDWVAAVKCRGEWILSGCYDNSLNIWSAKGEHRLTISEHTSPVKAVAWISLDAETGVFVSASQDQTAMIWSWNIAKNKAECLFVCRGHERGIDCVDVSENGQRIATGSWDTMLKVWSAAPSDPSDDAGSAKKARVEQGKTRTPNLTLQGHKEAISAVQWIDNETILTGSWDHTMKIWDLSMEGLKSEIVGNKSFFDVHFSRLSGLIITCSADKNLRLYDPRSGRGTTHTVQNTYLGHSQWVQTVCWSSNEEHLFISGAYDNQVKLWDMRSPKAPLYDLSGHEEKVMDCDWSNPKYMVSGGADNTVRIFKSKKVARF
;
A
#
# COMPACT_ATOMS: atom_id res chain seq x y z
N MET A 1 17.12 -0.26 51.24
CA MET A 1 17.02 -1.55 50.54
C MET A 1 17.36 -1.26 49.10
N GLU A 2 18.64 -1.40 48.80
CA GLU A 2 19.19 -1.32 47.45
C GLU A 2 18.59 -2.48 46.65
N ILE A 3 17.93 -2.16 45.54
CA ILE A 3 17.55 -3.16 44.56
C ILE A 3 18.83 -3.43 43.78
N GLU A 4 19.51 -4.52 44.12
CA GLU A 4 20.63 -5.05 43.35
C GLU A 4 20.17 -5.23 41.90
N THR A 5 20.64 -4.35 41.02
CA THR A 5 20.70 -4.57 39.58
C THR A 5 21.67 -5.71 39.34
N ALA A 6 21.19 -6.95 39.45
CA ALA A 6 21.89 -8.10 38.91
C ALA A 6 21.96 -7.89 37.39
N GLU A 7 23.09 -7.38 36.90
CA GLU A 7 23.48 -7.39 35.50
C GLU A 7 23.68 -8.85 35.10
N GLY A 8 22.58 -9.57 34.86
CA GLY A 8 22.61 -10.93 34.35
C GLY A 8 23.27 -10.94 32.98
N GLN A 9 24.24 -11.83 32.80
CA GLN A 9 24.77 -12.14 31.47
C GLN A 9 23.77 -13.05 30.75
N LEU A 10 23.46 -12.71 29.51
CA LEU A 10 22.58 -13.44 28.62
C LEU A 10 23.40 -14.08 27.51
N GLN A 11 23.06 -15.31 27.16
CA GLN A 11 23.59 -15.95 25.96
C GLN A 11 22.70 -15.61 24.77
N ILE A 12 23.27 -14.98 23.75
CA ILE A 12 22.55 -14.63 22.52
C ILE A 12 23.15 -15.35 21.32
N GLN A 13 22.31 -15.66 20.34
CA GLN A 13 22.71 -16.20 19.05
C GLN A 13 22.23 -15.24 17.96
N LEU A 14 23.17 -14.74 17.15
CA LEU A 14 22.90 -13.76 16.11
C LEU A 14 22.55 -14.46 14.80
N LYS A 15 21.30 -14.36 14.37
CA LYS A 15 20.81 -14.93 13.11
C LYS A 15 20.50 -13.82 12.11
N THR A 16 20.74 -14.06 10.83
CA THR A 16 20.27 -13.17 9.77
C THR A 16 19.82 -13.96 8.56
N LYS A 17 18.78 -13.47 7.88
CA LYS A 17 18.36 -13.99 6.57
C LYS A 17 19.19 -13.40 5.43
N GLN A 18 19.88 -12.28 5.67
CA GLN A 18 20.69 -11.61 4.66
C GLN A 18 22.08 -12.22 4.62
N LYS A 19 22.34 -13.09 3.63
CA LYS A 19 23.62 -13.80 3.48
C LYS A 19 24.85 -12.89 3.43
N GLN A 20 24.68 -11.64 3.00
CA GLN A 20 25.75 -10.63 2.91
C GLN A 20 26.27 -10.17 4.28
N TYR A 21 25.44 -10.29 5.33
CA TYR A 21 25.79 -9.89 6.69
C TYR A 21 25.90 -11.10 7.61
N ALA A 22 26.11 -12.32 7.09
CA ALA A 22 26.12 -13.52 7.91
C ALA A 22 27.34 -13.57 8.84
N VAL A 23 27.09 -13.42 10.13
CA VAL A 23 28.05 -13.60 11.23
C VAL A 23 28.12 -15.09 11.64
N PRO A 24 29.26 -15.60 12.16
CA PRO A 24 29.35 -16.96 12.69
C PRO A 24 28.29 -17.28 13.74
N ASP A 25 27.72 -18.48 13.65
CA ASP A 25 26.59 -18.95 14.45
C ASP A 25 27.07 -19.46 15.83
N ILE A 26 27.70 -18.58 16.61
CA ILE A 26 28.31 -18.86 17.92
C ILE A 26 27.52 -18.13 19.01
N PRO A 27 27.25 -18.76 20.18
CA PRO A 27 26.60 -18.07 21.29
C PRO A 27 27.55 -17.04 21.91
N TYR A 28 27.10 -15.78 21.99
CA TYR A 28 27.82 -14.67 22.62
C TYR A 28 27.23 -14.36 23.99
N SER A 29 28.08 -14.07 24.99
CA SER A 29 27.65 -13.65 26.32
C SER A 29 27.65 -12.13 26.41
N ILE A 30 26.47 -11.54 26.66
CA ILE A 30 26.25 -10.09 26.65
C ILE A 30 25.49 -9.68 27.92
N ALA A 31 25.70 -8.46 28.42
CA ALA A 31 24.94 -7.95 29.56
C ALA A 31 23.45 -7.74 29.24
N ALA A 32 22.56 -7.97 30.20
CA ALA A 32 21.12 -7.73 30.01
C ALA A 32 20.75 -6.25 29.82
N SER A 33 21.62 -5.31 30.16
CA SER A 33 21.43 -3.87 29.96
C SER A 33 21.68 -3.40 28.53
N VAL A 34 22.20 -4.28 27.66
CA VAL A 34 22.60 -3.91 26.31
C VAL A 34 21.41 -3.40 25.49
N ALA A 35 21.63 -2.25 24.85
CA ALA A 35 20.71 -1.59 23.94
C ALA A 35 21.07 -1.86 22.46
N THR A 36 20.21 -1.42 21.54
CA THR A 36 20.40 -1.60 20.08
C THR A 36 21.69 -0.98 19.56
N GLY A 37 22.17 0.12 20.16
CA GLY A 37 23.42 0.77 19.77
C GLY A 37 24.65 -0.10 19.99
N GLU A 38 24.74 -0.75 21.15
CA GLU A 38 25.86 -1.64 21.50
C GLU A 38 25.83 -2.94 20.69
N LEU A 39 24.65 -3.52 20.45
CA LEU A 39 24.51 -4.65 19.52
C LEU A 39 24.93 -4.27 18.11
N ASN A 40 24.60 -3.06 17.65
CA ASN A 40 25.06 -2.55 16.35
C ASN A 40 26.57 -2.43 16.28
N THR A 41 27.23 -1.96 17.35
CA THR A 41 28.70 -1.94 17.38
C THR A 41 29.27 -3.35 17.33
N LEU A 42 28.70 -4.31 18.07
CA LEU A 42 29.14 -5.69 18.07
C LEU A 42 29.03 -6.33 16.69
N VAL A 43 27.86 -6.24 16.05
CA VAL A 43 27.64 -6.81 14.70
C VAL A 43 28.59 -6.17 13.69
N ASN A 44 28.74 -4.85 13.71
CA ASN A 44 29.67 -4.18 12.79
C ASN A 44 31.14 -4.57 13.04
N THR A 45 31.57 -4.78 14.28
CA THR A 45 32.93 -5.28 14.57
C THR A 45 33.14 -6.71 14.05
N LEU A 46 32.16 -7.60 14.25
CA LEU A 46 32.23 -8.98 13.75
C LEU A 46 32.23 -9.02 12.22
N LEU A 47 31.49 -8.12 11.56
CA LEU A 47 31.49 -7.99 10.11
C LEU A 47 32.79 -7.41 9.57
N GLN A 48 33.42 -6.45 10.27
CA GLN A 48 34.74 -5.94 9.90
C GLN A 48 35.85 -6.99 10.04
N GLU A 49 35.75 -7.85 11.05
CA GLU A 49 36.67 -8.98 11.23
C GLU A 49 36.50 -10.03 10.13
N ALA A 50 35.26 -10.27 9.67
CA ALA A 50 34.96 -11.19 8.59
C ALA A 50 35.29 -10.63 7.20
N ASP A 51 35.07 -9.33 6.97
CA ASP A 51 35.24 -8.69 5.66
C ASP A 51 35.84 -7.27 5.81
N SER A 52 37.12 -7.13 5.45
CA SER A 52 37.94 -5.93 5.67
C SER A 52 37.45 -4.63 4.99
N CYS A 53 36.44 -4.69 4.12
CA CYS A 53 35.92 -3.57 3.33
C CYS A 53 34.47 -3.17 3.73
N HIS A 54 33.96 -3.65 4.87
CA HIS A 54 32.57 -3.42 5.25
C HIS A 54 32.30 -1.96 5.63
N LYS A 55 31.35 -1.31 4.94
CA LYS A 55 30.80 -0.01 5.37
C LYS A 55 29.94 -0.25 6.60
N SER A 56 30.05 0.60 7.63
CA SER A 56 29.18 0.52 8.81
C SER A 56 27.71 0.61 8.40
N VAL A 57 26.93 -0.43 8.72
CA VAL A 57 25.48 -0.49 8.48
C VAL A 57 24.77 -0.47 9.82
N GLU A 58 23.67 0.28 9.91
CA GLU A 58 22.79 0.20 11.08
C GLU A 58 21.85 -0.99 10.92
N PHE A 59 21.74 -1.82 11.96
CA PHE A 59 20.81 -2.94 12.02
C PHE A 59 19.73 -2.67 13.06
N ASP A 60 18.54 -3.19 12.78
CA ASP A 60 17.47 -3.40 13.76
C ASP A 60 17.46 -4.87 14.18
N PHE A 61 17.14 -5.10 15.45
CA PHE A 61 17.18 -6.42 16.08
C PHE A 61 15.77 -6.88 16.39
N LEU A 62 15.43 -8.09 15.97
CA LEU A 62 14.15 -8.75 16.17
C LEU A 62 14.35 -9.91 17.16
N VAL A 63 13.61 -9.89 18.26
CA VAL A 63 13.59 -10.93 19.28
C VAL A 63 12.17 -11.48 19.35
N ALA A 64 12.01 -12.80 19.15
CA ALA A 64 10.70 -13.47 19.17
C ALA A 64 9.60 -12.81 18.29
N GLY A 65 9.97 -12.16 17.18
CA GLY A 65 9.03 -11.46 16.30
C GLY A 65 8.74 -10.00 16.66
N GLU A 66 9.50 -9.40 17.57
CA GLU A 66 9.37 -7.99 17.96
C GLU A 66 10.68 -7.23 17.84
N PHE A 67 10.61 -5.99 17.37
CA PHE A 67 11.80 -5.15 17.32
C PHE A 67 12.20 -4.70 18.72
N LEU A 68 13.49 -4.84 19.01
CA LEU A 68 14.09 -4.40 20.25
C LEU A 68 14.10 -2.86 20.28
N ARG A 69 13.31 -2.27 21.17
CA ARG A 69 13.30 -0.81 21.45
C ARG A 69 13.83 -0.44 22.83
N LEU A 70 13.79 -1.39 23.75
CA LEU A 70 14.25 -1.27 25.12
C LEU A 70 15.56 -2.05 25.29
N SER A 71 16.10 -2.03 26.50
CA SER A 71 17.20 -2.95 26.85
C SER A 71 16.74 -4.40 26.67
N LEU A 72 17.67 -5.29 26.30
CA LEU A 72 17.38 -6.70 26.08
C LEU A 72 16.69 -7.34 27.31
N GLY A 73 17.17 -7.02 28.52
CA GLY A 73 16.61 -7.51 29.76
C GLY A 73 15.17 -7.07 30.04
N GLU A 74 14.81 -5.81 29.73
CA GLU A 74 13.43 -5.33 29.88
C GLU A 74 12.49 -5.95 28.85
N HIS A 75 12.96 -6.12 27.62
CA HIS A 75 12.20 -6.74 26.55
C HIS A 75 11.88 -8.22 26.86
N LEU A 76 12.85 -8.98 27.37
CA LEU A 76 12.64 -10.36 27.80
C LEU A 76 11.68 -10.47 28.99
N LYS A 77 11.74 -9.52 29.94
CA LYS A 77 10.77 -9.44 31.05
C LYS A 77 9.35 -9.24 30.54
N GLN A 78 9.15 -8.37 29.54
CA GLN A 78 7.83 -8.16 28.94
C GLN A 78 7.30 -9.42 28.23
N LEU A 79 8.20 -10.18 27.60
CA LEU A 79 7.85 -11.43 26.93
C LEU A 79 7.77 -12.64 27.87
N SER A 80 8.14 -12.47 29.15
CA SER A 80 8.23 -13.54 30.15
C SER A 80 9.11 -14.71 29.68
N ILE A 81 10.17 -14.41 28.93
CA ILE A 81 11.14 -15.41 28.45
C ILE A 81 12.18 -15.67 29.55
N SER A 82 12.59 -16.94 29.69
CA SER A 82 13.64 -17.36 30.62
C SER A 82 14.99 -16.71 30.27
N PHE A 83 15.72 -16.26 31.30
CA PHE A 83 17.10 -15.74 31.15
C PHE A 83 18.14 -16.85 30.97
N GLU A 84 17.75 -18.12 31.16
CA GLU A 84 18.66 -19.27 31.10
C GLU A 84 18.80 -19.84 29.68
N ASP A 85 17.86 -19.52 28.78
CA ASP A 85 17.87 -20.01 27.41
C ASP A 85 18.75 -19.15 26.50
N VAL A 86 19.33 -19.76 25.46
CA VAL A 86 20.02 -19.04 24.39
C VAL A 86 18.97 -18.28 23.57
N ILE A 87 19.11 -16.95 23.51
CA ILE A 87 18.15 -16.09 22.83
C ILE A 87 18.58 -15.87 21.39
N ASP A 88 17.74 -16.31 20.46
CA ASP A 88 17.89 -16.00 19.05
C ASP A 88 17.52 -14.53 18.78
N ILE A 89 18.49 -13.76 18.32
CA ILE A 89 18.30 -12.38 17.86
C ILE A 89 18.48 -12.36 16.35
N GLU A 90 17.39 -12.10 15.62
CA GLU A 90 17.45 -11.88 14.18
C GLU A 90 17.79 -10.41 13.90
N TYR A 91 18.90 -10.12 13.23
CA TYR A 91 19.25 -8.74 12.84
C TYR A 91 19.04 -8.50 11.34
N VAL A 92 18.58 -7.28 11.05
CA VAL A 92 18.12 -6.84 9.73
C VAL A 92 18.64 -5.43 9.48
N GLU A 93 19.06 -5.11 8.26
CA GLU A 93 19.40 -3.74 7.90
C GLU A 93 18.26 -2.78 8.24
N ARG A 94 18.55 -1.77 9.07
CA ARG A 94 17.60 -0.77 9.51
C ARG A 94 17.07 0.00 8.32
N PHE A 95 15.75 0.07 8.20
CA PHE A 95 15.14 0.94 7.20
C PHE A 95 15.31 2.40 7.64
N PRO A 96 15.90 3.28 6.82
CA PRO A 96 16.12 4.67 7.20
C PRO A 96 14.78 5.39 7.39
N SER A 97 14.72 6.31 8.35
CA SER A 97 13.53 7.12 8.60
C SER A 97 13.15 7.91 7.33
N PRO A 98 11.91 7.80 6.82
CA PRO A 98 11.47 8.62 5.70
C PRO A 98 11.49 10.11 6.07
N GLU A 99 12.03 10.95 5.18
CA GLU A 99 12.10 12.39 5.42
C GLU A 99 10.91 13.10 4.77
N PRO A 100 10.23 14.02 5.49
CA PRO A 100 9.21 14.86 4.87
C PRO A 100 9.88 15.78 3.85
N GLN A 101 9.42 15.74 2.60
CA GLN A 101 10.00 16.53 1.51
C GLN A 101 9.14 17.73 1.16
N ASP A 102 7.84 17.51 0.91
CA ASP A 102 6.96 18.56 0.41
C ASP A 102 5.51 18.37 0.87
N CYS A 103 4.76 19.47 0.79
CA CYS A 103 3.34 19.56 1.12
C CYS A 103 2.62 20.27 -0.02
N LEU A 104 1.86 19.52 -0.82
CA LEU A 104 1.06 20.05 -1.92
C LEU A 104 -0.28 20.50 -1.36
N ILE A 105 -0.63 21.76 -1.58
CA ILE A 105 -1.88 22.34 -1.07
C ILE A 105 -2.92 22.30 -2.18
N HIS A 106 -4.10 21.80 -1.85
CA HIS A 106 -5.29 21.78 -2.67
C HIS A 106 -6.38 22.69 -2.11
N ASP A 107 -7.39 22.96 -2.93
CA ASP A 107 -8.54 23.78 -2.53
C ASP A 107 -9.56 22.97 -1.70
N ASP A 108 -9.59 21.64 -1.87
CA ASP A 108 -10.54 20.73 -1.20
C ASP A 108 -9.89 19.38 -0.85
N TRP A 109 -10.66 18.49 -0.22
CA TRP A 109 -10.21 17.19 0.26
C TRP A 109 -9.60 16.36 -0.86
N VAL A 110 -8.45 15.72 -0.57
CA VAL A 110 -7.79 14.82 -1.52
C VAL A 110 -8.31 13.41 -1.27
N ALA A 111 -9.08 12.89 -2.21
CA ALA A 111 -9.71 11.58 -2.10
C ALA A 111 -8.75 10.43 -2.45
N ALA A 112 -7.89 10.65 -3.44
CA ALA A 112 -6.99 9.63 -3.97
C ALA A 112 -5.68 10.23 -4.47
N VAL A 113 -4.58 9.50 -4.29
CA VAL A 113 -3.24 9.92 -4.70
C VAL A 113 -2.49 8.72 -5.26
N LYS A 114 -1.89 8.87 -6.45
CA LYS A 114 -0.97 7.88 -7.03
C LYS A 114 0.29 8.52 -7.58
N CYS A 115 1.45 7.98 -7.20
CA CYS A 115 2.74 8.41 -7.71
C CYS A 115 3.23 7.49 -8.82
N ARG A 116 3.87 8.04 -9.85
CA ARG A 116 4.57 7.23 -10.87
C ARG A 116 5.74 8.04 -11.42
N GLY A 117 6.95 7.52 -11.25
CA GLY A 117 8.17 8.25 -11.61
C GLY A 117 8.28 9.56 -10.84
N GLU A 118 8.37 10.69 -11.54
CA GLU A 118 8.45 12.02 -10.90
C GLU A 118 7.10 12.73 -10.79
N TRP A 119 6.00 12.05 -11.15
CA TRP A 119 4.67 12.65 -11.20
C TRP A 119 3.77 12.08 -10.11
N ILE A 120 2.91 12.94 -9.58
CA ILE A 120 1.88 12.61 -8.60
C ILE A 120 0.55 13.03 -9.20
N LEU A 121 -0.36 12.08 -9.28
CA LEU A 121 -1.74 12.28 -9.66
C LEU A 121 -2.59 12.33 -8.41
N SER A 122 -3.46 13.32 -8.32
CA SER A 122 -4.35 13.52 -7.18
C SER A 122 -5.77 13.75 -7.67
N GLY A 123 -6.72 13.07 -7.04
CA GLY A 123 -8.16 13.25 -7.25
C GLY A 123 -8.78 13.95 -6.06
N CYS A 124 -9.51 15.03 -6.31
CA CYS A 124 -10.04 15.91 -5.29
C CYS A 124 -11.57 15.87 -5.23
N TYR A 125 -12.10 16.28 -4.07
CA TYR A 125 -13.56 16.39 -3.85
C TYR A 125 -14.21 17.58 -4.57
N ASP A 126 -13.41 18.53 -5.05
CA ASP A 126 -13.84 19.65 -5.92
C ASP A 126 -14.12 19.23 -7.39
N ASN A 127 -14.14 17.92 -7.65
CA ASN A 127 -14.28 17.28 -8.97
C ASN A 127 -13.05 17.44 -9.87
N SER A 128 -11.94 17.97 -9.36
CA SER A 128 -10.72 18.18 -10.13
C SER A 128 -9.74 17.02 -9.99
N LEU A 129 -8.95 16.83 -11.05
CA LEU A 129 -7.73 16.03 -11.05
C LEU A 129 -6.56 16.99 -11.16
N ASN A 130 -5.55 16.78 -10.33
CA ASN A 130 -4.34 17.58 -10.38
C ASN A 130 -3.11 16.69 -10.59
N ILE A 131 -2.23 17.15 -11.47
CA ILE A 131 -0.93 16.54 -11.74
C ILE A 131 0.16 17.44 -11.16
N TRP A 132 0.99 16.86 -10.30
CA TRP A 132 2.08 17.53 -9.63
C TRP A 132 3.41 16.85 -9.94
N SER A 133 4.49 17.61 -9.87
CA SER A 133 5.84 17.04 -9.77
C SER A 133 6.13 16.62 -8.34
N ALA A 134 6.97 15.59 -8.16
CA ALA A 134 7.50 15.17 -6.86
C ALA A 134 8.32 16.25 -6.13
N LYS A 135 8.60 17.38 -6.80
CA LYS A 135 9.27 18.57 -6.25
C LYS A 135 8.30 19.68 -5.79
N GLY A 136 6.99 19.42 -5.76
CA GLY A 136 6.03 20.43 -5.32
C GLY A 136 5.37 21.24 -6.42
N GLU A 137 5.84 21.13 -7.67
CA GLU A 137 5.36 21.98 -8.75
C GLU A 137 4.01 21.49 -9.29
N HIS A 138 2.98 22.33 -9.17
CA HIS A 138 1.70 22.12 -9.86
C HIS A 138 1.89 22.22 -11.37
N ARG A 139 1.36 21.26 -12.13
CA ARG A 139 1.43 21.26 -13.59
C ARG A 139 0.10 21.49 -14.24
N LEU A 140 -0.92 20.71 -13.88
CA LEU A 140 -2.18 20.70 -14.60
C LEU A 140 -3.33 20.42 -13.65
N THR A 141 -4.42 21.16 -13.81
CA THR A 141 -5.74 20.88 -13.23
C THR A 141 -6.70 20.51 -14.35
N ILE A 142 -7.46 19.43 -14.15
CA ILE A 142 -8.47 18.93 -15.09
C ILE A 142 -9.79 18.85 -14.35
N SER A 143 -10.79 19.61 -14.80
CA SER A 143 -12.09 19.75 -14.12
C SER A 143 -13.25 19.39 -15.05
N GLU A 144 -13.22 18.16 -15.56
CA GLU A 144 -14.25 17.67 -16.50
C GLU A 144 -15.28 16.76 -15.82
N HIS A 145 -14.96 16.21 -14.64
CA HIS A 145 -15.91 15.45 -13.84
C HIS A 145 -16.99 16.35 -13.26
N THR A 146 -18.19 15.80 -13.11
CA THR A 146 -19.35 16.53 -12.57
C THR A 146 -19.58 16.29 -11.08
N SER A 147 -18.83 15.37 -10.49
CA SER A 147 -18.92 14.99 -9.07
C SER A 147 -17.55 14.57 -8.53
N PRO A 148 -17.39 14.40 -7.20
CA PRO A 148 -16.10 14.16 -6.57
C PRO A 148 -15.34 13.00 -7.20
N VAL A 149 -14.05 13.18 -7.45
CA VAL A 149 -13.17 12.11 -7.91
C VAL A 149 -12.82 11.26 -6.69
N LYS A 150 -13.07 9.96 -6.75
CA LYS A 150 -12.87 9.03 -5.63
C LYS A 150 -11.62 8.18 -5.74
N ALA A 151 -11.20 7.84 -6.96
CA ALA A 151 -10.01 7.05 -7.18
C ALA A 151 -9.31 7.43 -8.48
N VAL A 152 -7.99 7.27 -8.51
CA VAL A 152 -7.15 7.56 -9.67
C VAL A 152 -6.10 6.45 -9.80
N ALA A 153 -5.70 6.13 -11.04
CA ALA A 153 -4.64 5.16 -11.29
C ALA A 153 -3.87 5.46 -12.58
N TRP A 154 -2.57 5.22 -12.60
CA TRP A 154 -1.72 5.37 -13.79
C TRP A 154 -1.76 4.09 -14.63
N ILE A 155 -2.05 4.23 -15.93
CA ILE A 155 -2.04 3.11 -16.89
C ILE A 155 -0.63 2.95 -17.46
N SER A 156 -0.11 4.00 -18.09
CA SER A 156 1.25 4.05 -18.61
C SER A 156 1.86 5.42 -18.38
N LEU A 157 3.19 5.46 -18.28
CA LEU A 157 3.93 6.70 -18.21
C LEU A 157 5.19 6.55 -19.06
N ASP A 158 5.19 7.25 -20.18
CA ASP A 158 6.34 7.39 -21.07
C ASP A 158 6.97 8.79 -20.86
N ALA A 159 8.11 9.03 -21.51
CA ALA A 159 8.81 10.32 -21.42
C ALA A 159 7.99 11.49 -21.99
N GLU A 160 7.10 11.22 -22.94
CA GLU A 160 6.29 12.24 -23.64
C GLU A 160 4.80 12.21 -23.26
N THR A 161 4.28 11.03 -22.92
CA THR A 161 2.85 10.82 -22.69
C THR A 161 2.58 10.02 -21.44
N GLY A 162 1.70 10.51 -20.58
CA GLY A 162 1.12 9.76 -19.47
C GLY A 162 -0.32 9.39 -19.76
N VAL A 163 -0.71 8.13 -19.53
CA VAL A 163 -2.10 7.68 -19.62
C VAL A 163 -2.55 7.27 -18.23
N PHE A 164 -3.70 7.78 -17.79
CA PHE A 164 -4.25 7.48 -16.47
C PHE A 164 -5.77 7.40 -16.53
N VAL A 165 -6.35 6.82 -15.48
CA VAL A 165 -7.79 6.71 -15.28
C VAL A 165 -8.20 7.44 -14.01
N SER A 166 -9.34 8.10 -14.07
CA SER A 166 -10.04 8.67 -12.92
C SER A 166 -11.40 8.03 -12.78
N ALA A 167 -11.84 7.81 -11.54
CA ALA A 167 -13.15 7.31 -11.18
C ALA A 167 -13.86 8.32 -10.29
N SER A 168 -15.12 8.62 -10.60
CA SER A 168 -15.90 9.64 -9.89
C SER A 168 -17.25 9.09 -9.41
N GLN A 169 -17.82 9.81 -8.45
CA GLN A 169 -19.20 9.63 -8.02
C GLN A 169 -20.24 9.96 -9.10
N ASP A 170 -19.83 10.58 -10.22
CA ASP A 170 -20.69 10.82 -11.39
C ASP A 170 -21.02 9.55 -12.20
N GLN A 171 -20.67 8.37 -11.67
CA GLN A 171 -20.89 7.04 -12.25
C GLN A 171 -20.03 6.75 -13.49
N THR A 172 -19.03 7.60 -13.76
CA THR A 172 -18.12 7.44 -14.89
C THR A 172 -16.69 7.21 -14.44
N ALA A 173 -15.99 6.38 -15.21
CA ALA A 173 -14.54 6.36 -15.18
C ALA A 173 -14.02 6.98 -16.48
N MET A 174 -13.07 7.91 -16.41
CA MET A 174 -12.52 8.59 -17.59
C MET A 174 -11.07 8.21 -17.80
N ILE A 175 -10.71 7.90 -19.04
CA ILE A 175 -9.34 7.60 -19.45
C ILE A 175 -8.76 8.85 -20.11
N TRP A 176 -7.61 9.30 -19.60
CA TRP A 176 -6.94 10.52 -20.00
C TRP A 176 -5.63 10.21 -20.70
N SER A 177 -5.32 10.96 -21.76
CA SER A 177 -3.98 11.07 -22.32
C SER A 177 -3.42 12.44 -22.01
N TRP A 178 -2.32 12.48 -21.26
CA TRP A 178 -1.61 13.68 -20.92
C TRP A 178 -0.32 13.78 -21.73
N ASN A 179 -0.22 14.81 -22.55
CA ASN A 179 1.00 15.15 -23.25
C ASN A 179 1.86 16.04 -22.34
N ILE A 180 3.01 15.51 -21.91
CA ILE A 180 3.90 16.14 -20.92
C ILE A 180 4.52 17.42 -21.51
N ALA A 181 4.94 17.39 -22.78
CA ALA A 181 5.59 18.52 -23.44
C ALA A 181 4.64 19.71 -23.65
N LYS A 182 3.38 19.44 -24.02
CA LYS A 182 2.34 20.47 -24.21
C LYS A 182 1.59 20.81 -22.91
N ASN A 183 1.83 20.03 -21.86
CA ASN A 183 1.11 20.08 -20.59
C ASN A 183 -0.42 20.15 -20.75
N LYS A 184 -0.96 19.29 -21.61
CA LYS A 184 -2.39 19.24 -21.90
C LYS A 184 -2.89 17.81 -21.78
N ALA A 185 -3.99 17.63 -21.05
CA ALA A 185 -4.68 16.36 -20.95
C ALA A 185 -5.93 16.36 -21.83
N GLU A 186 -6.17 15.24 -22.50
CA GLU A 186 -7.34 15.02 -23.34
C GLU A 186 -8.07 13.75 -22.88
N CYS A 187 -9.38 13.86 -22.69
CA CYS A 187 -10.21 12.69 -22.39
C CYS A 187 -10.32 11.83 -23.65
N LEU A 188 -9.77 10.62 -23.58
CA LEU A 188 -9.86 9.62 -24.65
C LEU A 188 -11.22 8.92 -24.62
N PHE A 189 -11.56 8.35 -23.46
CA PHE A 189 -12.77 7.55 -23.29
C PHE A 189 -13.49 7.86 -21.99
N VAL A 190 -14.82 7.78 -22.03
CA VAL A 190 -15.71 7.84 -20.89
C VAL A 190 -16.36 6.47 -20.72
N CYS A 191 -15.92 5.72 -19.73
CA CYS A 191 -16.47 4.43 -19.37
C CYS A 191 -17.80 4.63 -18.65
N ARG A 192 -18.91 4.22 -19.29
CA ARG A 192 -20.26 4.28 -18.72
C ARG A 192 -20.85 2.89 -18.59
N GLY A 193 -21.44 2.61 -17.44
CA GLY A 193 -22.10 1.33 -17.21
C GLY A 193 -22.39 0.98 -15.75
N HIS A 194 -21.84 1.71 -14.78
CA HIS A 194 -22.26 1.61 -13.37
C HIS A 194 -23.56 2.36 -13.14
N GLU A 195 -24.35 1.90 -12.15
CA GLU A 195 -25.63 2.53 -11.79
C GLU A 195 -25.49 3.51 -10.61
N ARG A 196 -24.34 3.49 -9.94
CA ARG A 196 -23.99 4.36 -8.80
C ARG A 196 -22.54 4.81 -8.89
N GLY A 197 -22.15 5.71 -7.99
CA GLY A 197 -20.80 6.28 -7.93
C GLY A 197 -19.71 5.22 -7.86
N ILE A 198 -18.61 5.46 -8.56
CA ILE A 198 -17.44 4.58 -8.59
C ILE A 198 -16.49 5.04 -7.49
N ASP A 199 -16.13 4.11 -6.60
CA ASP A 199 -15.32 4.43 -5.43
C ASP A 199 -13.85 4.03 -5.58
N CYS A 200 -13.58 2.97 -6.34
CA CYS A 200 -12.23 2.45 -6.52
C CYS A 200 -11.95 2.06 -7.98
N VAL A 201 -10.71 2.23 -8.39
CA VAL A 201 -10.20 1.85 -9.72
C VAL A 201 -8.78 1.32 -9.59
N ASP A 202 -8.47 0.27 -10.34
CA ASP A 202 -7.10 -0.21 -10.49
C ASP A 202 -6.85 -0.73 -11.91
N VAL A 203 -5.59 -0.75 -12.31
CA VAL A 203 -5.13 -1.10 -13.67
C VAL A 203 -4.32 -2.38 -13.64
N SER A 204 -4.51 -3.23 -14.66
CA SER A 204 -3.71 -4.44 -14.81
C SER A 204 -2.23 -4.11 -15.10
N GLU A 205 -1.33 -5.03 -14.78
CA GLU A 205 0.12 -4.82 -14.94
C GLU A 205 0.53 -4.54 -16.39
N ASN A 206 -0.14 -5.17 -17.35
CA ASN A 206 0.08 -4.90 -18.78
C ASN A 206 -0.52 -3.57 -19.28
N GLY A 207 -1.23 -2.84 -18.43
CA GLY A 207 -1.90 -1.58 -18.77
C GLY A 207 -3.04 -1.71 -19.80
N GLN A 208 -3.52 -2.92 -20.07
CA GLN A 208 -4.55 -3.18 -21.10
C GLN A 208 -5.96 -3.26 -20.52
N ARG A 209 -6.12 -3.44 -19.21
CA ARG A 209 -7.42 -3.58 -18.56
C ARG A 209 -7.51 -2.70 -17.32
N ILE A 210 -8.72 -2.23 -17.05
CA ILE A 210 -9.07 -1.44 -15.88
C ILE A 210 -10.18 -2.18 -15.15
N ALA A 211 -10.12 -2.24 -13.83
CA ALA A 211 -11.18 -2.75 -12.99
C ALA A 211 -11.74 -1.61 -12.13
N THR A 212 -13.06 -1.52 -12.04
CA THR A 212 -13.75 -0.52 -11.23
C THR A 212 -14.72 -1.18 -10.27
N GLY A 213 -14.71 -0.70 -9.02
CA GLY A 213 -15.68 -1.06 -7.99
C GLY A 213 -16.60 0.11 -7.68
N SER A 214 -17.89 -0.17 -7.54
CA SER A 214 -18.92 0.84 -7.35
C SER A 214 -19.84 0.52 -6.16
N TRP A 215 -20.58 1.55 -5.75
CA TRP A 215 -21.70 1.45 -4.83
C TRP A 215 -22.88 0.60 -5.35
N ASP A 216 -22.89 0.25 -6.63
CA ASP A 216 -23.88 -0.65 -7.23
C ASP A 216 -23.60 -2.15 -6.94
N THR A 217 -22.57 -2.44 -6.13
CA THR A 217 -22.11 -3.80 -5.76
C THR A 217 -21.50 -4.61 -6.89
N MET A 218 -21.27 -3.99 -8.05
CA MET A 218 -20.72 -4.63 -9.25
C MET A 218 -19.25 -4.32 -9.42
N LEU A 219 -18.49 -5.35 -9.82
CA LEU A 219 -17.14 -5.19 -10.36
C LEU A 219 -17.25 -5.14 -11.88
N LYS A 220 -16.74 -4.09 -12.51
CA LYS A 220 -16.70 -3.98 -13.97
C LYS A 220 -15.27 -3.93 -14.48
N VAL A 221 -15.01 -4.66 -15.55
CA VAL A 221 -13.72 -4.69 -16.23
C VAL A 221 -13.86 -4.03 -17.59
N TRP A 222 -12.94 -3.12 -17.87
CA TRP A 222 -12.89 -2.30 -19.08
C TRP A 222 -11.58 -2.56 -19.79
N SER A 223 -11.58 -2.38 -21.11
CA SER A 223 -10.34 -2.25 -21.84
C SER A 223 -9.74 -0.86 -21.64
N ALA A 224 -8.42 -0.81 -21.52
CA ALA A 224 -7.62 0.42 -21.52
C ALA A 224 -7.03 0.73 -22.91
N ALA A 225 -7.09 -0.22 -23.85
CA ALA A 225 -6.47 -0.05 -25.16
C ALA A 225 -7.14 1.09 -25.95
N PRO A 226 -6.38 1.91 -26.71
CA PRO A 226 -6.94 2.97 -27.54
C PRO A 226 -7.76 2.45 -28.73
N SER A 227 -7.58 1.19 -29.12
CA SER A 227 -8.30 0.55 -30.21
C SER A 227 -8.84 -0.80 -29.73
N ASP A 228 -10.12 -0.86 -29.36
CA ASP A 228 -10.80 -2.14 -29.18
C ASP A 228 -11.71 -2.41 -30.40
N PRO A 229 -11.67 -3.60 -31.02
CA PRO A 229 -12.50 -3.93 -32.19
C PRO A 229 -13.99 -4.18 -31.88
N SER A 230 -14.43 -4.04 -30.63
CA SER A 230 -15.78 -4.41 -30.20
C SER A 230 -16.88 -3.40 -30.55
N ASP A 231 -16.53 -2.26 -31.16
CA ASP A 231 -17.50 -1.28 -31.70
C ASP A 231 -18.26 -1.77 -32.95
N ASP A 232 -18.02 -3.01 -33.42
CA ASP A 232 -18.63 -3.56 -34.65
C ASP A 232 -19.55 -4.78 -34.43
N ALA A 233 -20.24 -4.86 -33.28
CA ALA A 233 -21.30 -5.85 -33.04
C ALA A 233 -22.68 -5.20 -32.79
N GLY A 234 -23.26 -4.69 -33.88
CA GLY A 234 -24.69 -4.74 -34.18
C GLY A 234 -25.72 -4.38 -33.09
N SER A 235 -26.10 -3.11 -33.02
CA SER A 235 -27.52 -2.75 -32.84
C SER A 235 -27.86 -1.42 -33.52
N ALA A 236 -28.36 -1.53 -34.75
CA ALA A 236 -28.94 -0.40 -35.47
C ALA A 236 -30.32 -0.04 -34.87
N LYS A 237 -30.43 1.14 -34.24
CA LYS A 237 -31.31 2.27 -34.64
C LYS A 237 -31.70 3.18 -33.47
N LYS A 238 -31.35 4.46 -33.66
CA LYS A 238 -31.98 5.70 -33.16
C LYS A 238 -31.81 6.09 -31.68
N ALA A 239 -30.75 6.86 -31.40
CA ALA A 239 -30.87 8.17 -30.74
C ALA A 239 -29.58 8.96 -30.99
N ARG A 240 -29.71 10.17 -31.51
CA ARG A 240 -28.62 11.06 -31.91
C ARG A 240 -28.24 11.92 -30.70
N VAL A 241 -27.24 11.50 -29.91
CA VAL A 241 -26.51 12.35 -28.94
C VAL A 241 -25.08 11.80 -28.80
N GLU A 242 -24.08 12.62 -29.11
CA GLU A 242 -22.62 12.46 -28.87
C GLU A 242 -22.06 11.03 -28.80
N GLN A 243 -22.06 10.34 -29.95
CA GLN A 243 -21.43 9.03 -30.14
C GLN A 243 -19.99 9.22 -30.64
N GLY A 244 -18.99 8.89 -29.81
CA GLY A 244 -17.59 8.85 -30.25
C GLY A 244 -16.54 8.57 -29.16
N LYS A 245 -16.88 8.67 -27.87
CA LYS A 245 -15.92 8.44 -26.77
C LYS A 245 -16.44 7.55 -25.63
N THR A 246 -17.66 7.02 -25.72
CA THR A 246 -18.26 6.24 -24.63
C THR A 246 -17.86 4.77 -24.75
N ARG A 247 -17.28 4.18 -23.71
CA ARG A 247 -16.87 2.77 -23.66
C ARG A 247 -17.79 1.98 -22.72
N THR A 248 -18.21 0.79 -23.16
CA THR A 248 -19.00 -0.15 -22.36
C THR A 248 -18.08 -1.14 -21.62
N PRO A 249 -18.52 -1.74 -20.50
CA PRO A 249 -17.72 -2.72 -19.78
C PRO A 249 -17.61 -4.01 -20.60
N ASN A 250 -16.42 -4.63 -20.60
CA ASN A 250 -16.18 -5.92 -21.24
C ASN A 250 -16.77 -7.06 -20.41
N LEU A 251 -16.64 -6.96 -19.09
CA LEU A 251 -17.17 -7.94 -18.14
C LEU A 251 -17.82 -7.22 -16.96
N THR A 252 -18.97 -7.72 -16.52
CA THR A 252 -19.62 -7.29 -15.28
C THR A 252 -19.74 -8.51 -14.37
N LEU A 253 -19.07 -8.47 -13.22
CA LEU A 253 -19.06 -9.53 -12.22
C LEU A 253 -19.92 -9.10 -11.03
N GLN A 254 -20.93 -9.92 -10.73
CA GLN A 254 -21.81 -9.73 -9.58
C GLN A 254 -21.50 -10.78 -8.52
N GLY A 255 -21.42 -10.35 -7.25
CA GLY A 255 -21.37 -11.29 -6.13
C GLY A 255 -21.15 -10.67 -4.75
N HIS A 256 -20.82 -9.38 -4.67
CA HIS A 256 -20.90 -8.63 -3.42
C HIS A 256 -22.34 -8.24 -3.09
N LYS A 257 -22.64 -8.17 -1.80
CA LYS A 257 -23.96 -7.76 -1.29
C LYS A 257 -24.06 -6.26 -1.01
N GLU A 258 -22.92 -5.61 -0.81
CA GLU A 258 -22.81 -4.18 -0.53
C GLU A 258 -21.76 -3.53 -1.44
N ALA A 259 -21.53 -2.22 -1.24
CA ALA A 259 -20.60 -1.42 -2.04
C ALA A 259 -19.19 -2.02 -2.05
N ILE A 260 -18.55 -1.99 -3.22
CA ILE A 260 -17.14 -2.38 -3.37
C ILE A 260 -16.29 -1.15 -3.05
N SER A 261 -15.53 -1.24 -1.97
CA SER A 261 -14.68 -0.15 -1.46
C SER A 261 -13.29 -0.17 -2.06
N ALA A 262 -12.77 -1.36 -2.39
CA ALA A 262 -11.41 -1.53 -2.87
C ALA A 262 -11.37 -2.53 -4.04
N VAL A 263 -10.54 -2.22 -5.03
CA VAL A 263 -10.24 -3.12 -6.14
C VAL A 263 -8.74 -3.09 -6.38
N GLN A 264 -8.17 -4.25 -6.59
CA GLN A 264 -6.78 -4.36 -6.98
C GLN A 264 -6.57 -5.55 -7.90
N TRP A 265 -5.82 -5.39 -8.98
CA TRP A 265 -5.34 -6.51 -9.75
C TRP A 265 -4.32 -7.29 -8.91
N ILE A 266 -4.28 -8.62 -9.03
CA ILE A 266 -3.20 -9.46 -8.50
C ILE A 266 -2.22 -9.72 -9.63
N ASP A 267 -2.76 -10.26 -10.72
CA ASP A 267 -2.11 -10.53 -11.99
C ASP A 267 -2.96 -9.94 -13.13
N ASN A 268 -2.64 -10.22 -14.39
CA ASN A 268 -3.46 -9.77 -15.53
C ASN A 268 -4.85 -10.45 -15.64
N GLU A 269 -5.07 -11.55 -14.93
CA GLU A 269 -6.30 -12.35 -15.00
C GLU A 269 -7.04 -12.45 -13.67
N THR A 270 -6.38 -12.15 -12.54
CA THR A 270 -6.98 -12.29 -11.20
C THR A 270 -7.17 -10.91 -10.57
N ILE A 271 -8.36 -10.64 -10.05
CA ILE A 271 -8.72 -9.39 -9.38
C ILE A 271 -9.09 -9.68 -7.93
N LEU A 272 -8.60 -8.85 -7.01
CA LEU A 272 -8.98 -8.80 -5.61
C LEU A 272 -9.95 -7.63 -5.39
N THR A 273 -11.00 -7.89 -4.64
CA THR A 273 -12.00 -6.88 -4.26
C THR A 273 -12.25 -6.93 -2.77
N GLY A 274 -12.44 -5.76 -2.16
CA GLY A 274 -12.90 -5.58 -0.79
C GLY A 274 -14.23 -4.84 -0.77
N SER A 275 -15.13 -5.26 0.11
CA SER A 275 -16.48 -4.70 0.19
C SER A 275 -16.91 -4.39 1.63
N TRP A 276 -17.93 -3.56 1.73
CA TRP A 276 -18.66 -3.28 2.95
C TRP A 276 -19.45 -4.49 3.48
N ASP A 277 -19.64 -5.54 2.67
CA ASP A 277 -20.32 -6.79 3.09
C ASP A 277 -19.47 -7.73 3.97
N HIS A 278 -18.32 -7.24 4.43
CA HIS A 278 -17.32 -7.97 5.23
C HIS A 278 -16.64 -9.10 4.46
N THR A 279 -16.72 -9.12 3.12
CA THR A 279 -16.06 -10.13 2.30
C THR A 279 -14.99 -9.50 1.42
N MET A 280 -13.95 -10.28 1.16
CA MET A 280 -13.02 -10.05 0.07
C MET A 280 -13.16 -11.17 -0.93
N LYS A 281 -13.26 -10.83 -2.19
CA LYS A 281 -13.45 -11.81 -3.26
C LYS A 281 -12.27 -11.74 -4.21
N ILE A 282 -11.74 -12.91 -4.54
CA ILE A 282 -10.73 -13.10 -5.58
C ILE A 282 -11.46 -13.63 -6.80
N TRP A 283 -11.44 -12.87 -7.87
CA TRP A 283 -12.09 -13.14 -9.15
C TRP A 283 -11.07 -13.63 -10.15
N ASP A 284 -11.44 -14.62 -10.94
CA ASP A 284 -10.63 -15.11 -12.05
C ASP A 284 -11.36 -14.80 -13.36
N LEU A 285 -10.73 -14.00 -14.22
CA LEU A 285 -11.30 -13.57 -15.49
C LEU A 285 -11.33 -14.69 -16.52
N SER A 286 -10.46 -15.70 -16.44
CA SER A 286 -10.53 -16.84 -17.36
C SER A 286 -11.74 -17.73 -17.07
N MET A 287 -12.18 -17.75 -15.81
CA MET A 287 -13.37 -18.49 -15.39
C MET A 287 -14.64 -17.61 -15.41
N GLU A 288 -14.47 -16.31 -15.63
CA GLU A 288 -15.51 -15.28 -15.47
C GLU A 288 -16.29 -15.43 -14.15
N GLY A 289 -15.56 -15.76 -13.07
CA GLY A 289 -16.18 -16.25 -11.85
C GLY A 289 -15.36 -16.02 -10.59
N LEU A 290 -15.99 -16.34 -9.46
CA LEU A 290 -15.39 -16.24 -8.13
C LEU A 290 -14.45 -17.43 -7.89
N LYS A 291 -13.19 -17.16 -7.61
CA LYS A 291 -12.17 -18.17 -7.29
C LYS A 291 -12.15 -18.48 -5.79
N SER A 292 -12.15 -17.44 -4.95
CA SER A 292 -12.09 -17.57 -3.50
C SER A 292 -12.82 -16.43 -2.81
N GLU A 293 -13.43 -16.73 -1.67
CA GLU A 293 -14.13 -15.78 -0.82
C GLU A 293 -13.55 -15.81 0.59
N ILE A 294 -12.98 -14.70 1.00
CA ILE A 294 -12.40 -14.49 2.32
C ILE A 294 -13.39 -13.68 3.14
N VAL A 295 -14.01 -14.31 4.13
CA VAL A 295 -14.94 -13.63 5.03
C VAL A 295 -14.16 -13.03 6.21
N GLY A 296 -14.26 -11.72 6.35
CA GLY A 296 -13.78 -10.97 7.51
C GLY A 296 -14.87 -10.78 8.55
N ASN A 297 -14.47 -10.28 9.72
CA ASN A 297 -15.42 -9.96 10.79
C ASN A 297 -16.08 -8.58 10.62
N LYS A 298 -15.52 -7.70 9.79
CA LYS A 298 -15.90 -6.29 9.66
C LYS A 298 -15.79 -5.81 8.23
N SER A 299 -16.43 -4.68 7.94
CA SER A 299 -16.38 -4.01 6.64
C SER A 299 -14.96 -3.61 6.29
N PHE A 300 -14.60 -3.80 5.02
CA PHE A 300 -13.30 -3.45 4.49
C PHE A 300 -13.36 -2.08 3.81
N PHE A 301 -12.36 -1.24 4.04
CA PHE A 301 -12.21 0.04 3.36
C PHE A 301 -11.20 -0.02 2.22
N ASP A 302 -10.08 -0.70 2.45
CA ASP A 302 -9.01 -0.84 1.46
C ASP A 302 -8.34 -2.21 1.57
N VAL A 303 -7.79 -2.68 0.46
CA VAL A 303 -7.16 -3.98 0.33
C VAL A 303 -5.96 -3.86 -0.60
N HIS A 304 -4.81 -4.36 -0.16
CA HIS A 304 -3.59 -4.38 -0.97
C HIS A 304 -2.87 -5.73 -0.91
N PHE A 305 -2.55 -6.29 -2.07
CA PHE A 305 -1.81 -7.52 -2.31
C PHE A 305 -0.36 -7.19 -2.66
N SER A 306 0.59 -7.79 -1.94
CA SER A 306 2.00 -7.73 -2.27
C SER A 306 2.36 -8.84 -3.25
N ARG A 307 3.00 -8.47 -4.35
CA ARG A 307 3.45 -9.41 -5.39
C ARG A 307 4.70 -10.17 -4.95
N LEU A 308 5.51 -9.53 -4.10
CA LEU A 308 6.75 -10.09 -3.59
C LEU A 308 6.46 -11.17 -2.54
N SER A 309 5.62 -10.87 -1.55
CA SER A 309 5.31 -11.81 -0.47
C SER A 309 4.12 -12.73 -0.76
N GLY A 310 3.26 -12.36 -1.72
CA GLY A 310 2.04 -13.10 -2.04
C GLY A 310 0.96 -12.99 -0.96
N LEU A 311 1.02 -11.95 -0.13
CA LEU A 311 0.13 -11.74 1.01
C LEU A 311 -0.80 -10.54 0.77
N ILE A 312 -1.96 -10.55 1.43
CA ILE A 312 -2.95 -9.48 1.39
C ILE A 312 -2.97 -8.76 2.74
N ILE A 313 -2.89 -7.43 2.72
CA ILE A 313 -3.23 -6.61 3.89
C ILE A 313 -4.58 -5.95 3.64
N THR A 314 -5.34 -5.85 4.72
CA THR A 314 -6.66 -5.26 4.72
C THR A 314 -6.76 -4.15 5.75
N CYS A 315 -7.54 -3.15 5.38
CA CYS A 315 -8.05 -2.12 6.26
C CYS A 315 -9.53 -2.36 6.51
N SER A 316 -9.95 -2.28 7.77
CA SER A 316 -11.35 -2.43 8.16
C SER A 316 -11.84 -1.17 8.87
N ALA A 317 -13.14 -1.12 9.20
CA ALA A 317 -13.72 -0.13 10.12
C ALA A 317 -13.22 -0.26 11.59
N ASP A 318 -11.97 -0.64 11.75
CA ASP A 318 -11.25 -0.91 12.98
C ASP A 318 -9.91 -0.17 12.99
N LYS A 319 -9.29 -0.19 14.16
CA LYS A 319 -7.94 0.32 14.41
C LYS A 319 -6.83 -0.64 13.97
N ASN A 320 -7.21 -1.85 13.58
CA ASN A 320 -6.29 -2.96 13.39
C ASN A 320 -6.21 -3.33 11.91
N LEU A 321 -5.00 -3.43 11.39
CA LEU A 321 -4.75 -4.02 10.08
C LEU A 321 -4.64 -5.53 10.21
N ARG A 322 -5.10 -6.27 9.20
CA ARG A 322 -5.06 -7.75 9.20
C ARG A 322 -4.36 -8.26 7.95
N LEU A 323 -3.46 -9.21 8.17
CA LEU A 323 -2.73 -9.94 7.13
C LEU A 323 -3.43 -11.26 6.82
N TYR A 324 -3.71 -11.48 5.54
CA TYR A 324 -4.33 -12.69 5.02
C TYR A 324 -3.40 -13.36 4.02
N ASP A 325 -3.32 -14.68 4.10
CA ASP A 325 -2.72 -15.50 3.05
C ASP A 325 -3.85 -16.06 2.15
N PRO A 326 -3.91 -15.68 0.86
CA PRO A 326 -4.95 -16.17 -0.04
C PRO A 326 -4.88 -17.70 -0.27
N ARG A 327 -3.73 -18.33 -0.01
CA ARG A 327 -3.49 -19.77 -0.26
C ARG A 327 -3.89 -20.65 0.92
N SER A 328 -4.00 -20.09 2.12
CA SER A 328 -4.27 -20.83 3.36
C SER A 328 -5.74 -21.30 3.49
N GLY A 329 -6.61 -20.93 2.55
CA GLY A 329 -8.05 -21.21 2.54
C GLY A 329 -8.46 -22.64 2.18
N ARG A 330 -7.90 -23.69 2.78
CA ARG A 330 -8.42 -25.07 2.64
C ARG A 330 -9.64 -25.37 3.53
N GLY A 331 -10.31 -24.36 4.07
CA GLY A 331 -11.55 -24.48 4.83
C GLY A 331 -12.27 -23.14 4.99
N THR A 332 -13.53 -23.18 5.43
CA THR A 332 -14.50 -22.07 5.58
C THR A 332 -14.05 -20.92 6.51
N THR A 333 -12.86 -20.99 7.12
CA THR A 333 -12.28 -19.92 7.93
C THR A 333 -10.88 -19.62 7.44
N HIS A 334 -10.74 -18.52 6.69
CA HIS A 334 -9.43 -17.94 6.41
C HIS A 334 -8.85 -17.39 7.70
N THR A 335 -7.80 -18.04 8.21
CA THR A 335 -7.12 -17.62 9.44
C THR A 335 -6.36 -16.32 9.19
N VAL A 336 -6.64 -15.30 10.00
CA VAL A 336 -5.84 -14.08 10.06
C VAL A 336 -4.44 -14.47 10.55
N GLN A 337 -3.41 -14.22 9.73
CA GLN A 337 -2.03 -14.57 10.09
C GLN A 337 -1.54 -13.67 11.21
N ASN A 338 -1.61 -12.35 10.98
CA ASN A 338 -1.16 -11.33 11.92
C ASN A 338 -2.17 -10.18 11.98
N THR A 339 -2.26 -9.56 13.15
CA THR A 339 -3.01 -8.33 13.38
C THR A 339 -2.05 -7.24 13.82
N TYR A 340 -1.98 -6.14 13.09
CA TYR A 340 -1.12 -5.00 13.43
C TYR A 340 -1.87 -4.02 14.33
N LEU A 341 -1.29 -3.74 15.49
CA LEU A 341 -1.85 -2.88 16.53
C LEU A 341 -1.05 -1.58 16.56
N GLY A 342 -1.70 -0.43 16.32
CA GLY A 342 -1.02 0.86 16.51
C GLY A 342 -1.77 2.10 16.05
N HIS A 343 -2.79 1.97 15.21
CA HIS A 343 -3.71 3.08 14.95
C HIS A 343 -4.69 3.27 16.11
N SER A 344 -5.17 4.50 16.27
CA SER A 344 -6.14 4.84 17.32
C SER A 344 -7.58 4.98 16.80
N GLN A 345 -7.75 5.13 15.49
CA GLN A 345 -9.03 5.28 14.79
C GLN A 345 -9.10 4.32 13.58
N TRP A 346 -10.19 4.40 12.82
CA TRP A 346 -10.38 3.60 11.60
C TRP A 346 -9.24 3.80 10.60
N VAL A 347 -8.74 2.68 10.08
CA VAL A 347 -7.72 2.69 9.02
C VAL A 347 -8.41 2.73 7.68
N GLN A 348 -8.13 3.76 6.88
CA GLN A 348 -8.82 4.01 5.62
C GLN A 348 -8.12 3.33 4.45
N THR A 349 -6.79 3.36 4.43
CA THR A 349 -5.98 3.00 3.25
C THR A 349 -4.74 2.23 3.64
N VAL A 350 -4.29 1.33 2.76
CA VAL A 350 -3.03 0.58 2.89
C VAL A 350 -2.36 0.43 1.54
N CYS A 351 -1.03 0.55 1.53
CA CYS A 351 -0.23 0.27 0.34
C CYS A 351 1.05 -0.49 0.70
N TRP A 352 1.28 -1.61 0.02
CA TRP A 352 2.55 -2.34 0.12
C TRP A 352 3.66 -1.62 -0.63
N SER A 353 4.89 -1.76 -0.15
CA SER A 353 6.08 -1.32 -0.90
C SER A 353 6.25 -2.11 -2.19
N SER A 354 6.69 -1.43 -3.26
CA SER A 354 7.00 -2.06 -4.55
C SER A 354 8.29 -2.88 -4.55
N ASN A 355 9.23 -2.57 -3.65
CA ASN A 355 10.59 -3.12 -3.70
C ASN A 355 10.91 -4.03 -2.51
N GLU A 356 10.39 -3.69 -1.34
CA GLU A 356 10.66 -4.41 -0.09
C GLU A 356 9.47 -5.29 0.24
N GLU A 357 9.68 -6.61 0.31
CA GLU A 357 8.61 -7.59 0.47
C GLU A 357 7.86 -7.48 1.81
N HIS A 358 8.49 -6.84 2.79
CA HIS A 358 8.04 -6.79 4.17
C HIS A 358 7.43 -5.45 4.59
N LEU A 359 7.63 -4.38 3.82
CA LEU A 359 7.24 -3.04 4.24
C LEU A 359 5.92 -2.60 3.60
N PHE A 360 5.11 -1.91 4.39
CA PHE A 360 3.86 -1.31 3.90
C PHE A 360 3.53 -0.04 4.69
N ILE A 361 2.71 0.82 4.10
CA ILE A 361 2.15 2.01 4.74
C ILE A 361 0.67 1.87 4.97
N SER A 362 0.18 2.53 6.01
CA SER A 362 -1.25 2.67 6.26
C SER A 362 -1.60 4.10 6.65
N GLY A 363 -2.75 4.57 6.18
CA GLY A 363 -3.33 5.87 6.52
C GLY A 363 -4.64 5.69 7.27
N ALA A 364 -4.83 6.45 8.34
CA ALA A 364 -6.01 6.34 9.19
C ALA A 364 -6.63 7.69 9.54
N TYR A 365 -7.80 7.62 10.19
CA TYR A 365 -8.54 8.78 10.68
C TYR A 365 -7.95 9.38 11.97
N ASP A 366 -6.80 8.87 12.43
CA ASP A 366 -6.02 9.46 13.52
C ASP A 366 -4.98 10.48 13.05
N ASN A 367 -5.10 10.89 11.79
CA ASN A 367 -4.23 11.86 11.09
C ASN A 367 -2.78 11.37 10.93
N GLN A 368 -2.52 10.09 11.22
CA GLN A 368 -1.19 9.51 11.08
C GLN A 368 -1.13 8.60 9.88
N VAL A 369 0.00 8.70 9.16
CA VAL A 369 0.45 7.65 8.25
C VAL A 369 1.51 6.85 8.99
N LYS A 370 1.38 5.53 9.01
CA LYS A 370 2.31 4.63 9.71
C LYS A 370 3.03 3.76 8.71
N LEU A 371 4.35 3.64 8.87
CA LEU A 371 5.19 2.70 8.15
C LEU A 371 5.38 1.44 9.01
N TRP A 372 5.07 0.29 8.43
CA TRP A 372 5.09 -1.00 9.10
C TRP A 372 6.10 -1.95 8.46
N ASP A 373 6.62 -2.85 9.28
CA ASP A 373 7.26 -4.08 8.83
C ASP A 373 6.34 -5.25 9.20
N MET A 374 6.10 -6.13 8.24
CA MET A 374 5.26 -7.29 8.44
C MET A 374 5.81 -8.25 9.50
N ARG A 375 7.12 -8.22 9.76
CA ARG A 375 7.82 -9.06 10.75
C ARG A 375 7.47 -8.67 12.19
N SER A 376 7.09 -7.42 12.43
CA SER A 376 6.76 -6.90 13.76
C SER A 376 5.30 -6.42 13.85
N PRO A 377 4.38 -7.25 14.35
CA PRO A 377 2.95 -6.89 14.38
C PRO A 377 2.58 -5.87 15.47
N LYS A 378 3.37 -5.76 16.55
CA LYS A 378 2.99 -4.98 17.73
C LYS A 378 3.21 -3.47 17.61
N ALA A 379 4.10 -3.02 16.73
CA ALA A 379 4.44 -1.60 16.63
C ALA A 379 4.83 -1.21 15.20
N PRO A 380 4.44 -0.01 14.74
CA PRO A 380 4.89 0.55 13.46
C PRO A 380 6.36 0.94 13.56
N LEU A 381 7.13 0.83 12.48
CA LEU A 381 8.53 1.28 12.43
C LEU A 381 8.63 2.80 12.65
N TYR A 382 7.86 3.56 11.87
CA TYR A 382 7.88 5.02 11.91
C TYR A 382 6.45 5.57 11.81
N ASP A 383 6.19 6.62 12.59
CA ASP A 383 5.00 7.44 12.46
C ASP A 383 5.33 8.64 11.56
N LEU A 384 4.73 8.70 10.38
CA LEU A 384 4.87 9.79 9.42
C LEU A 384 3.87 10.89 9.77
N SER A 385 4.21 11.63 10.83
CA SER A 385 3.38 12.72 11.31
C SER A 385 3.41 13.88 10.33
N GLY A 386 2.24 14.40 10.03
CA GLY A 386 2.12 15.60 9.24
C GLY A 386 0.68 16.07 9.17
N HIS A 387 -0.21 15.18 8.75
CA HIS A 387 -1.59 15.54 8.48
C HIS A 387 -2.30 16.11 9.71
N GLU A 388 -3.13 17.13 9.48
CA GLU A 388 -3.94 17.76 10.54
C GLU A 388 -5.32 17.13 10.64
N GLU A 389 -5.78 16.48 9.58
CA GLU A 389 -7.05 15.76 9.50
C GLU A 389 -6.88 14.33 8.96
N LYS A 390 -8.02 13.67 8.68
CA LYS A 390 -8.10 12.27 8.26
C LYS A 390 -7.28 12.02 7.01
N VAL A 391 -6.52 10.94 7.00
CA VAL A 391 -5.85 10.45 5.80
C VAL A 391 -6.84 9.62 4.99
N MET A 392 -7.00 9.96 3.71
CA MET A 392 -7.98 9.36 2.81
C MET A 392 -7.36 8.32 1.88
N ASP A 393 -6.15 8.57 1.37
CA ASP A 393 -5.44 7.65 0.50
C ASP A 393 -3.92 7.72 0.72
N CYS A 394 -3.24 6.62 0.45
CA CYS A 394 -1.79 6.52 0.54
C CYS A 394 -1.24 5.66 -0.60
N ASP A 395 -0.06 6.03 -1.08
CA ASP A 395 0.58 5.31 -2.17
C ASP A 395 2.09 5.19 -1.99
N TRP A 396 2.57 3.98 -2.20
CA TRP A 396 3.98 3.62 -2.17
C TRP A 396 4.37 2.77 -3.39
N SER A 397 3.80 3.11 -4.54
CA SER A 397 4.11 2.46 -5.81
C SER A 397 5.50 2.87 -6.36
N ASN A 398 6.02 4.03 -5.98
CA ASN A 398 7.38 4.45 -6.30
C ASN A 398 8.33 4.19 -5.12
N PRO A 399 9.47 3.49 -5.30
CA PRO A 399 10.40 3.23 -4.21
C PRO A 399 11.03 4.49 -3.60
N LYS A 400 11.06 5.61 -4.34
CA LYS A 400 11.68 6.87 -3.88
C LYS A 400 10.75 7.72 -3.03
N TYR A 401 9.45 7.70 -3.32
CA TYR A 401 8.47 8.61 -2.73
C TYR A 401 7.29 7.83 -2.17
N MET A 402 6.93 8.15 -0.93
CA MET A 402 5.72 7.73 -0.27
C MET A 402 4.81 8.94 -0.22
N VAL A 403 3.58 8.80 -0.68
CA VAL A 403 2.64 9.93 -0.77
C VAL A 403 1.37 9.62 0.00
N SER A 404 0.80 10.63 0.63
CA SER A 404 -0.47 10.52 1.35
C SER A 404 -1.34 11.75 1.11
N GLY A 405 -2.63 11.53 0.88
CA GLY A 405 -3.62 12.58 0.70
C GLY A 405 -4.67 12.54 1.81
N GLY A 406 -5.10 13.71 2.27
CA GLY A 406 -6.02 13.84 3.40
C GLY A 406 -7.16 14.82 3.19
N ALA A 407 -8.04 14.86 4.20
CA ALA A 407 -9.10 15.87 4.36
C ALA A 407 -8.56 17.24 4.79
N ASP A 408 -7.27 17.35 5.12
CA ASP A 408 -6.60 18.62 5.39
C ASP A 408 -6.25 19.40 4.10
N ASN A 409 -6.80 18.98 2.96
CA ASN A 409 -6.52 19.50 1.62
C ASN A 409 -5.04 19.40 1.24
N THR A 410 -4.25 18.55 1.90
CA THR A 410 -2.83 18.40 1.59
C THR A 410 -2.49 17.04 1.02
N VAL A 411 -1.53 17.02 0.10
CA VAL A 411 -0.77 15.81 -0.24
C VAL A 411 0.62 15.95 0.35
N ARG A 412 1.01 15.01 1.19
CA ARG A 412 2.35 14.98 1.80
C ARG A 412 3.24 13.98 1.09
N ILE A 413 4.47 14.40 0.84
CA ILE A 413 5.49 13.58 0.19
C ILE A 413 6.58 13.27 1.20
N PHE A 414 6.85 11.98 1.40
CA PHE A 414 7.96 11.48 2.20
C PHE A 414 8.95 10.76 1.28
N LYS A 415 10.24 11.09 1.42
CA LYS A 415 11.30 10.47 0.63
C LYS A 415 11.87 9.28 1.36
N SER A 416 11.87 8.11 0.71
CA SER A 416 12.60 6.93 1.18
C SER A 416 14.08 7.06 0.79
N LYS A 417 14.97 6.98 1.79
CA LYS A 417 16.42 7.03 1.57
C LYS A 417 17.01 5.71 1.06
N LYS A 418 16.26 4.62 1.09
CA LYS A 418 16.74 3.35 0.57
C LYS A 418 16.64 3.39 -0.96
N VAL A 419 17.68 3.94 -1.60
CA VAL A 419 17.86 3.81 -3.04
C VAL A 419 17.96 2.31 -3.30
N ALA A 420 17.03 1.79 -4.11
CA ALA A 420 17.07 0.43 -4.61
C ALA A 420 18.50 0.13 -5.07
N ARG A 421 19.20 -0.77 -4.36
CA ARG A 421 20.43 -1.35 -4.88
C ARG A 421 19.98 -2.24 -6.04
N PHE A 422 20.15 -1.73 -7.26
CA PHE A 422 19.96 -2.50 -8.49
C PHE A 422 21.01 -3.60 -8.61
#